data_AF-A0A9D9L305-F1
#
_entry.id   AF-A0A9D9L305-F1
#
_cell.length_a   1.000
_cell.length_b   1.000
_cell.length_c   1.000
_cell.angle_alpha   90.00
_cell.angle_beta   90.00
_cell.angle_gamma   90.00
#
_symmetry.space_group_name_H-M   'P 1'
#
loop_
_entity.id
_entity.type
_entity.pdbx_description
1 polymer ?
#
loop_
_entity_poly.entity_id
_entity_poly.type
_entity_poly.pdbx_seq_one_letter_code
_entity_poly.pdbx_strand_id
1 'polypeptide(L)'
;MELIIIKYIDYAIELEEINKDGLSHGNNLRRNNSLADKLRKIAKNIESKTPKCKNAFAELLRHDNSNVRMWCAHHILEVMNYDDETRKNALLIIKDASFVSYGEKLWLKNWINNNPQDALLI
;
A
#
# COMPACT_ATOMS: atom_id res chain seq x y z
N MET A 1 -15.90 11.03 -2.31
CA MET A 1 -14.67 10.45 -1.73
C MET A 1 -14.01 11.52 -0.85
N GLU A 2 -13.54 11.16 0.34
CA GLU A 2 -12.95 12.11 1.31
C GLU A 2 -11.62 12.68 0.80
N LEU A 3 -11.32 13.96 1.07
CA LEU A 3 -10.14 14.67 0.52
C LEU A 3 -8.81 13.97 0.85
N ILE A 4 -8.72 13.37 2.03
CA ILE A 4 -7.52 12.64 2.48
C ILE A 4 -7.24 11.39 1.63
N ILE A 5 -8.30 10.74 1.12
CA ILE A 5 -8.21 9.55 0.26
C ILE A 5 -7.83 9.97 -1.15
N ILE A 6 -8.41 11.06 -1.66
CA ILE A 6 -8.03 11.61 -2.98
C ILE A 6 -6.53 11.93 -3.00
N LYS A 7 -6.04 12.64 -1.97
CA LYS A 7 -4.62 12.98 -1.85
C LYS A 7 -3.72 11.74 -1.74
N TYR A 8 -4.22 10.67 -1.13
CA TYR A 8 -3.51 9.39 -1.07
C TYR A 8 -3.39 8.79 -2.47
N ILE A 9 -4.48 8.77 -3.24
CA ILE A 9 -4.49 8.27 -4.63
C ILE A 9 -3.51 9.08 -5.49
N ASP A 10 -3.56 10.41 -5.41
CA ASP A 10 -2.68 11.30 -6.19
C ASP A 10 -1.20 10.99 -5.94
N TYR A 11 -0.79 10.82 -4.68
CA TYR A 11 0.59 10.48 -4.34
C TYR A 11 1.00 9.08 -4.79
N ALA A 12 0.08 8.12 -4.78
CA ALA A 12 0.36 6.78 -5.30
C ALA A 12 0.51 6.80 -6.83
N ILE A 13 -0.29 7.58 -7.55
CA ILE A 13 -0.14 7.73 -9.01
C ILE A 13 1.17 8.47 -9.34
N GLU A 14 1.48 9.56 -8.64
CA GLU A 14 2.73 10.31 -8.83
C GLU A 14 3.98 9.43 -8.62
N LEU A 15 3.95 8.54 -7.63
CA LEU A 15 5.01 7.55 -7.41
C LEU A 15 5.19 6.58 -8.59
N GLU A 16 4.09 6.17 -9.20
CA GLU A 16 4.14 5.29 -10.37
C GLU A 16 4.80 5.99 -11.56
N GLU A 17 4.47 7.26 -11.79
CA GLU A 17 5.00 8.08 -12.88
C GLU A 17 6.51 8.29 -12.73
N ILE A 18 6.99 8.66 -11.53
CA ILE A 18 8.42 8.85 -11.28
C ILE A 18 9.21 7.54 -11.51
N ASN A 19 8.62 6.39 -11.19
CA ASN A 19 9.25 5.09 -11.40
C ASN A 19 9.29 4.68 -12.89
N LYS A 20 8.30 5.10 -13.70
CA LYS A 20 8.28 4.86 -15.15
C LYS A 20 9.31 5.69 -15.91
N ASP A 21 9.62 6.88 -15.42
CA ASP A 21 10.57 7.79 -16.07
C ASP A 21 12.04 7.32 -16.02
N GLY A 22 12.33 6.19 -15.35
CA GLY A 22 13.60 5.43 -15.49
C GLY A 22 14.88 6.13 -15.02
N LEU A 23 14.82 7.41 -14.66
CA LEU A 23 15.98 8.21 -14.28
C LEU A 23 16.18 8.11 -12.76
N SER A 24 16.97 7.14 -12.32
CA SER A 24 17.46 7.05 -10.93
C SER A 24 18.53 8.10 -10.64
N HIS A 25 18.22 9.38 -10.85
CA HIS A 25 19.05 10.48 -10.37
C HIS A 25 18.64 10.83 -8.93
N GLY A 26 19.61 11.21 -8.08
CA GLY A 26 19.41 11.32 -6.62
C GLY A 26 18.20 12.16 -6.17
N ASN A 27 17.79 13.16 -6.97
CA ASN A 27 16.60 13.96 -6.70
C ASN A 27 15.28 13.16 -6.81
N ASN A 28 15.20 12.21 -7.75
CA ASN A 28 14.01 11.36 -7.93
C ASN A 28 13.88 10.34 -6.80
N LEU A 29 14.99 9.81 -6.27
CA LEU A 29 14.98 8.94 -5.09
C LEU A 29 14.48 9.68 -3.84
N ARG A 30 14.94 10.92 -3.61
CA ARG A 30 14.45 11.73 -2.48
C ARG A 30 12.96 12.04 -2.60
N ARG A 31 12.48 12.35 -3.80
CA ARG A 31 11.05 12.60 -4.06
C ARG A 31 10.23 11.34 -3.84
N ASN A 32 10.66 10.20 -4.36
CA ASN A 32 10.01 8.90 -4.14
C ASN A 32 9.89 8.56 -2.66
N ASN A 33 10.99 8.65 -1.91
CA ASN A 33 10.96 8.39 -0.47
C ASN A 33 10.01 9.35 0.25
N SER A 34 10.02 10.64 -0.13
CA SER A 34 9.10 11.61 0.46
C SER A 34 7.62 11.30 0.17
N LEU A 35 7.29 10.82 -1.02
CA LEU A 35 5.92 10.44 -1.37
C LEU A 35 5.50 9.16 -0.64
N ALA A 36 6.37 8.15 -0.57
CA ALA A 36 6.12 6.93 0.20
C ALA A 36 5.86 7.24 1.68
N ASP A 37 6.67 8.11 2.29
CA ASP A 37 6.47 8.58 3.66
C ASP A 37 5.14 9.33 3.84
N LYS A 38 4.75 10.15 2.85
CA LYS A 38 3.45 10.85 2.87
C LYS A 38 2.28 9.89 2.78
N LEU A 39 2.34 8.85 1.93
CA LEU A 39 1.32 7.81 1.85
C LEU A 39 1.18 7.08 3.20
N ARG A 40 2.30 6.62 3.76
CA ARG A 40 2.32 5.94 5.07
C ARG A 40 1.74 6.84 6.16
N LYS A 41 2.08 8.13 6.16
CA LYS A 41 1.54 9.12 7.10
C LYS A 41 0.04 9.31 6.95
N ILE A 42 -0.48 9.31 5.71
CA ILE A 42 -1.92 9.40 5.47
C ILE A 42 -2.62 8.15 6.02
N ALA A 43 -2.13 6.94 5.73
CA ALA A 43 -2.72 5.71 6.26
C ALA A 43 -2.76 5.70 7.80
N LYS A 44 -1.65 6.09 8.46
CA LYS A 44 -1.60 6.26 9.92
C LYS A 44 -2.59 7.31 10.44
N ASN A 45 -2.78 8.43 9.72
CA ASN A 45 -3.76 9.45 10.09
C ASN A 45 -5.20 8.97 9.91
N ILE A 46 -5.47 8.14 8.89
CA ILE A 46 -6.78 7.50 8.72
C ILE A 46 -7.06 6.60 9.93
N GLU A 47 -6.11 5.73 10.28
CA GLU A 47 -6.25 4.84 11.43
C GLU A 47 -6.48 5.58 12.75
N SER A 48 -5.66 6.60 13.03
CA SER A 48 -5.62 7.24 14.36
C SER A 48 -6.52 8.46 14.54
N LYS A 49 -6.85 9.19 13.45
CA LYS A 49 -7.53 10.50 13.53
C LYS A 49 -8.84 10.56 12.77
N THR A 50 -9.01 9.73 11.74
CA THR A 50 -10.21 9.75 10.89
C THR A 50 -10.70 8.33 10.59
N PRO A 51 -10.99 7.50 11.61
CA PRO A 51 -11.34 6.09 11.42
C PRO A 51 -12.60 5.89 10.57
N LYS A 52 -13.49 6.89 10.50
CA LYS A 52 -14.63 6.91 9.57
C LYS A 52 -14.24 6.73 8.09
N CYS A 53 -12.99 7.05 7.73
CA CYS A 53 -12.47 6.91 6.37
C CYS A 53 -11.95 5.50 6.07
N LYS A 54 -11.87 4.59 7.06
CA LYS A 54 -11.28 3.26 6.88
C LYS A 54 -11.99 2.43 5.82
N ASN A 55 -13.33 2.39 5.86
CA ASN A 55 -14.09 1.62 4.86
C ASN A 55 -13.82 2.15 3.44
N ALA A 56 -13.84 3.47 3.25
CA ALA A 56 -13.52 4.08 1.97
C ALA A 56 -12.05 3.88 1.54
N PHE A 57 -11.12 3.75 2.50
CA PHE A 57 -9.73 3.42 2.22
C PHE A 57 -9.56 1.95 1.81
N ALA A 58 -10.28 1.02 2.44
CA ALA A 58 -10.26 -0.40 2.08
C ALA A 58 -10.80 -0.65 0.66
N GLU A 59 -11.76 0.14 0.18
CA GLU A 59 -12.22 0.09 -1.21
C GLU A 59 -11.11 0.39 -2.23
N LEU A 60 -10.00 1.02 -1.82
CA LEU A 60 -8.86 1.22 -2.72
C LEU A 60 -8.16 -0.10 -3.11
N LEU A 61 -8.39 -1.19 -2.40
CA LEU A 61 -7.97 -2.54 -2.83
C LEU A 61 -8.61 -2.95 -4.17
N ARG A 62 -9.71 -2.30 -4.57
CA ARG A 62 -10.42 -2.52 -5.85
C ARG A 62 -10.23 -1.38 -6.84
N HIS A 63 -9.36 -0.41 -6.55
CA HIS A 63 -9.12 0.73 -7.43
C HIS A 63 -8.53 0.29 -8.78
N ASP A 64 -8.86 0.95 -9.89
CA ASP A 64 -8.44 0.53 -11.24
C ASP A 64 -6.91 0.59 -11.44
N ASN A 65 -6.24 1.57 -10.83
CA ASN A 65 -4.78 1.69 -10.85
C ASN A 65 -4.12 0.65 -9.91
N SER A 66 -3.22 -0.18 -10.45
CA SER A 66 -2.52 -1.24 -9.71
C SER A 66 -1.55 -0.72 -8.64
N ASN A 67 -0.90 0.43 -8.87
CA ASN A 67 0.01 1.01 -7.89
C ASN A 67 -0.75 1.51 -6.65
N VAL A 68 -1.94 2.09 -6.84
CA VAL A 68 -2.85 2.46 -5.75
C VAL A 68 -3.23 1.23 -4.93
N ARG A 69 -3.62 0.13 -5.58
CA ARG A 69 -3.93 -1.14 -4.92
C ARG A 69 -2.75 -1.67 -4.11
N MET A 70 -1.56 -1.66 -4.69
CA MET A 70 -0.34 -2.16 -4.06
C MET A 70 0.02 -1.37 -2.78
N TRP A 71 0.08 -0.05 -2.87
CA TRP A 71 0.36 0.79 -1.71
C TRP A 71 -0.72 0.67 -0.63
N CYS A 72 -2.00 0.60 -1.04
CA CYS A 72 -3.10 0.36 -0.11
C CYS A 72 -2.91 -0.96 0.66
N ALA A 73 -2.61 -2.06 -0.05
CA ALA A 73 -2.40 -3.37 0.55
C ALA A 73 -1.27 -3.35 1.59
N HIS A 74 -0.11 -2.79 1.24
CA HIS A 74 1.02 -2.64 2.18
C HIS A 74 0.61 -1.86 3.43
N HIS A 75 -0.07 -0.72 3.28
CA HIS A 75 -0.46 0.08 4.45
C HIS A 75 -1.56 -0.55 5.31
N ILE A 76 -2.50 -1.28 4.71
CA ILE A 76 -3.49 -2.07 5.45
C ILE A 76 -2.80 -3.07 6.37
N LEU A 77 -1.73 -3.72 5.89
CA LEU A 77 -1.01 -4.72 6.67
C LEU A 77 -0.08 -4.09 7.71
N GLU A 78 0.69 -3.07 7.32
CA GLU A 78 1.80 -2.56 8.14
C GLU A 78 1.41 -1.52 9.19
N VAL A 79 0.35 -0.74 8.96
CA VAL A 79 0.07 0.46 9.80
C VAL A 79 -1.40 0.67 10.15
N MET A 80 -2.29 -0.25 9.78
CA MET A 80 -3.72 -0.14 10.06
C MET A 80 -4.26 -1.44 10.66
N ASN A 81 -5.35 -1.32 11.42
CA ASN A 81 -6.03 -2.49 11.99
C ASN A 81 -7.29 -2.80 11.17
N TYR A 82 -7.30 -3.92 10.46
CA TYR A 82 -8.49 -4.39 9.73
C TYR A 82 -8.81 -5.84 10.09
N ASP A 83 -10.04 -6.26 9.79
CA ASP A 83 -10.46 -7.66 9.90
C ASP A 83 -9.69 -8.58 8.94
N ASP A 84 -9.79 -9.88 9.22
CA ASP A 84 -9.10 -10.92 8.47
C ASP A 84 -9.50 -10.96 6.99
N GLU A 85 -10.74 -10.58 6.65
CA GLU A 85 -11.21 -10.55 5.26
C GLU A 85 -10.51 -9.45 4.46
N THR A 86 -10.42 -8.25 5.02
CA THR A 86 -9.73 -7.12 4.40
C THR A 86 -8.22 -7.37 4.33
N ARG A 87 -7.64 -7.95 5.39
CA ARG A 87 -6.22 -8.35 5.41
C ARG A 87 -5.93 -9.41 4.36
N LYS A 88 -6.80 -10.42 4.21
CA LYS A 88 -6.72 -11.44 3.17
C LYS A 88 -6.72 -10.80 1.78
N ASN A 89 -7.63 -9.87 1.51
CA ASN A 89 -7.67 -9.16 0.22
C ASN A 89 -6.38 -8.39 -0.06
N ALA A 90 -5.80 -7.71 0.94
CA ALA A 90 -4.50 -7.06 0.81
C ALA A 90 -3.36 -8.06 0.53
N LEU A 91 -3.31 -9.18 1.26
CA LEU A 91 -2.29 -10.20 1.07
C LEU A 91 -2.37 -10.86 -0.32
N LEU A 92 -3.57 -11.10 -0.85
CA LEU A 92 -3.74 -11.66 -2.20
C LEU A 92 -3.18 -10.73 -3.29
N ILE A 93 -3.36 -9.41 -3.15
CA ILE A 93 -2.79 -8.42 -4.09
C ILE A 93 -1.25 -8.49 -4.08
N ILE A 94 -0.64 -8.57 -2.90
CA ILE A 94 0.82 -8.67 -2.77
C ILE A 94 1.33 -10.03 -3.27
N LYS A 95 0.60 -11.12 -2.98
CA LYS A 95 0.89 -12.46 -3.48
C LYS A 95 0.90 -12.49 -5.01
N ASP A 96 -0.08 -11.88 -5.66
CA ASP A 96 -0.14 -11.82 -7.12
C ASP A 96 1.06 -11.06 -7.69
N ALA A 97 1.44 -9.93 -7.08
CA ALA A 97 2.63 -9.19 -7.49
C ALA A 97 3.95 -9.93 -7.22
N SER A 98 3.98 -10.82 -6.22
CA SER A 98 5.16 -11.62 -5.89
C SER A 98 5.58 -12.61 -6.98
N PHE A 99 4.66 -12.94 -7.91
CA PHE A 99 4.99 -13.79 -9.07
C PHE A 99 5.89 -13.08 -10.08
N VAL A 100 5.87 -11.75 -10.13
CA VAL A 100 6.60 -10.94 -11.12
C VAL A 100 7.65 -10.00 -10.50
N SER A 101 7.51 -9.65 -9.22
CA SER A 101 8.43 -8.77 -8.50
C SER A 101 9.19 -9.53 -7.40
N TYR A 102 10.52 -9.58 -7.54
CA TYR A 102 11.38 -10.17 -6.51
C TYR A 102 11.29 -9.42 -5.17
N GLY A 103 11.11 -8.09 -5.22
CA GLY A 103 10.90 -7.26 -4.03
C GLY A 103 9.65 -7.68 -3.25
N GLU A 104 8.52 -7.83 -3.95
CA GLU A 104 7.26 -8.26 -3.32
C GLU A 104 7.35 -9.70 -2.80
N LYS A 105 8.07 -10.60 -3.50
CA LYS A 105 8.32 -11.96 -3.03
C LYS A 105 9.11 -11.99 -1.72
N LEU A 106 10.15 -11.17 -1.61
CA LEU A 106 10.92 -11.04 -0.37
C LEU A 106 10.10 -10.40 0.74
N TRP A 107 9.34 -9.35 0.42
CA TRP A 107 8.47 -8.68 1.37
C TRP A 107 7.44 -9.66 1.95
N LEU A 108 6.72 -10.40 1.09
CA LEU A 108 5.69 -11.34 1.52
C LEU A 108 6.27 -12.46 2.39
N LYS A 109 7.42 -13.01 2.00
CA LYS A 109 8.12 -14.02 2.82
C LYS A 109 8.45 -13.47 4.22
N ASN A 110 8.99 -12.26 4.30
CA ASN A 110 9.32 -11.63 5.58
C ASN A 110 8.07 -11.32 6.40
N TRP A 111 7.00 -10.86 5.75
CA TRP A 111 5.73 -10.57 6.39
C TRP A 111 5.15 -11.82 7.05
N ILE A 112 5.06 -12.93 6.31
CA ILE A 112 4.53 -14.20 6.82
C ILE A 112 5.39 -14.78 7.94
N ASN A 113 6.72 -14.67 7.85
CA ASN A 113 7.60 -15.10 8.94
C ASN A 113 7.35 -14.32 10.24
N ASN A 114 7.04 -13.02 10.13
CA ASN A 114 6.78 -12.16 11.28
C ASN A 114 5.31 -12.19 11.74
N ASN A 115 4.40 -12.63 10.88
CA ASN A 115 2.96 -12.71 11.11
C ASN A 115 2.40 -14.08 10.67
N PRO A 116 2.76 -15.19 11.35
CA PRO A 116 2.38 -16.54 10.91
C PRO A 116 0.87 -16.77 10.80
N GLN A 117 0.05 -16.03 11.57
CA GLN A 117 -1.40 -16.07 11.50
C GLN A 117 -1.95 -15.65 10.12
N ASP A 118 -1.27 -14.73 9.44
CA ASP A 118 -1.66 -14.27 8.11
C ASP A 118 -1.40 -15.32 7.03
N ALA A 119 -0.52 -16.30 7.29
CA ALA A 119 -0.26 -17.41 6.37
C ALA A 119 -1.51 -18.26 6.12
N LEU A 120 -2.44 -18.29 7.08
CA LEU A 120 -3.69 -19.04 6.97
C LEU A 120 -4.72 -18.33 6.08
N LEU A 121 -4.46 -17.07 5.71
CA LEU A 121 -5.37 -16.27 4.89
C LEU A 121 -5.15 -16.47 3.38
N ILE A 122 -3.98 -16.95 2.95
CA ILE A 122 -3.54 -16.97 1.54
C ILE A 122 -2.90 -18.27 1.05
#